data_AF-A0ABD6VVH8-F1
#
_entry.id   AF-A0ABD6VVH8-F1
#
_cell.length_a   1.000
_cell.length_b   1.000
_cell.length_c   1.000
_cell.angle_alpha   90.00
_cell.angle_beta   90.00
_cell.angle_gamma   90.00
#
_symmetry.space_group_name_H-M   'P 1'
#
loop_
_entity.id
_entity.type
_entity.pdbx_description
1 polymer ?
#
loop_
_entity_poly.entity_id
_entity_poly.type
_entity_poly.pdbx_seq_one_letter_code
_entity_poly.pdbx_strand_id
1 'polypeptide(L)'
;MISTCLSETCIRAENGDVYLKDTSLDNRADYDVRLPHEDDGSLWLQVNVKSVDLYVLMRETLSGKPFKYFEDGNAESEVELNEAFRLNTLLNPL
;
A
#
# COMPACT_ATOMS: atom_id res chain seq x y z
N MET A 1 1.43 -12.35 -11.65
CA MET A 1 1.14 -11.25 -12.59
C MET A 1 -0.20 -10.62 -12.19
N ILE A 2 -0.16 -9.55 -11.38
CA ILE A 2 -1.36 -8.75 -11.07
C ILE A 2 -1.59 -7.85 -12.28
N SER A 3 -2.27 -8.39 -13.29
CA SER A 3 -2.76 -7.61 -14.42
C SER A 3 -4.10 -7.01 -14.04
N THR A 4 -4.30 -5.73 -14.37
CA THR A 4 -5.48 -4.88 -14.15
C THR A 4 -5.59 -4.20 -12.78
N CYS A 5 -4.93 -3.04 -12.74
CA CYS A 5 -5.30 -1.83 -12.01
C CYS A 5 -6.81 -1.53 -12.17
N LEU A 6 -7.66 -2.09 -11.29
CA LEU A 6 -9.13 -1.97 -11.36
C LEU A 6 -9.72 -0.92 -10.39
N SER A 7 -8.88 -0.31 -9.57
CA SER A 7 -9.28 0.75 -8.64
C SER A 7 -9.11 2.12 -9.30
N GLU A 8 -10.02 3.05 -9.04
CA GLU A 8 -9.87 4.46 -9.42
C GLU A 8 -8.66 5.13 -8.74
N THR A 9 -8.19 4.56 -7.62
CA THR A 9 -6.95 4.99 -6.96
C THR A 9 -5.70 4.51 -7.68
N CYS A 10 -5.80 3.56 -8.59
CA CYS A 10 -4.64 3.02 -9.27
C CYS A 10 -4.30 3.87 -10.51
N ILE A 11 -3.14 4.52 -10.47
CA ILE A 11 -2.71 5.48 -11.49
C ILE A 11 -1.71 4.90 -12.49
N ARG A 12 -1.06 3.78 -12.14
CA ARG A 12 -0.08 3.10 -12.98
C ARG A 12 0.11 1.66 -12.53
N ALA A 13 0.24 0.74 -13.49
CA ALA A 13 0.71 -0.62 -13.26
C ALA A 13 1.68 -1.03 -14.38
N GLU A 14 2.94 -1.26 -14.06
CA GLU A 14 3.99 -1.55 -15.04
C GLU A 14 5.06 -2.46 -14.43
N ASN A 15 5.62 -3.38 -15.22
CA ASN A 15 6.67 -4.31 -14.78
C ASN A 15 6.32 -5.13 -13.51
N GLY A 16 5.03 -5.32 -13.22
CA GLY A 16 4.55 -6.00 -12.02
C GLY A 16 4.26 -5.07 -10.83
N ASP A 17 4.78 -3.85 -10.86
CA ASP A 17 4.55 -2.84 -9.84
C ASP A 17 3.19 -2.18 -10.01
N VAL A 18 2.57 -1.83 -8.88
CA VAL A 18 1.32 -1.06 -8.83
C VAL A 18 1.52 0.23 -8.05
N TYR A 19 1.04 1.35 -8.58
CA TYR A 19 1.11 2.68 -7.98
C TYR A 19 -0.30 3.20 -7.72
N LEU A 20 -0.55 3.62 -6.48
CA LEU A 20 -1.84 4.10 -6.02
C LEU A 20 -1.73 5.56 -5.56
N LYS A 21 -2.79 6.32 -5.84
CA LYS A 21 -2.98 7.72 -5.49
C LYS A 21 -4.38 7.92 -4.92
N ASP A 22 -4.45 8.57 -3.77
CA ASP A 22 -5.69 9.10 -3.23
C ASP A 22 -5.84 10.53 -3.73
N THR A 23 -6.74 10.72 -4.70
CA THR A 23 -6.99 12.01 -5.33
C THR A 23 -7.63 13.02 -4.37
N SER A 24 -8.15 12.59 -3.22
CA SER A 24 -8.71 13.47 -2.19
C SER A 24 -7.63 14.19 -1.37
N LEU A 25 -6.41 13.67 -1.33
CA LEU A 25 -5.35 14.18 -0.45
C LEU A 25 -4.63 15.45 -0.96
N ASP A 26 -5.01 15.99 -2.13
CA ASP A 26 -4.44 17.18 -2.78
C ASP A 26 -2.93 17.38 -2.52
N ASN A 27 -2.16 16.32 -2.74
CA ASN A 27 -0.73 16.31 -2.47
C ASN A 27 0.06 16.13 -3.77
N ARG A 28 1.29 16.67 -3.77
CA ARG A 28 2.16 16.72 -4.96
C ARG A 28 2.99 15.47 -5.20
N ALA A 29 2.87 14.42 -4.38
CA ALA A 29 3.62 13.20 -4.60
C ALA A 29 3.12 12.50 -5.88
N ASP A 30 4.02 11.85 -6.62
CA ASP A 30 3.62 11.13 -7.83
C ASP A 30 2.71 9.94 -7.53
N TYR A 31 2.83 9.36 -6.33
CA TYR A 31 2.00 8.29 -5.80
C TYR A 31 2.01 8.34 -4.27
N ASP A 32 0.94 7.83 -3.65
CA ASP A 32 0.79 7.76 -2.19
C ASP A 32 1.18 6.38 -1.65
N VAL A 33 0.93 5.33 -2.44
CA VAL A 33 1.32 3.94 -2.14
C VAL A 33 1.91 3.28 -3.38
N ARG A 34 2.94 2.46 -3.21
CA ARG A 34 3.48 1.57 -4.25
C ARG A 34 3.54 0.14 -3.73
N LEU A 35 3.16 -0.80 -4.59
CA LEU A 35 3.31 -2.24 -4.38
C LEU A 35 4.31 -2.77 -5.40
N PRO A 36 5.62 -2.81 -5.08
CA PRO A 36 6.59 -3.36 -6.02
C PRO A 36 6.50 -4.88 -6.04
N HIS A 37 6.66 -5.44 -7.23
CA HIS A 37 6.76 -6.88 -7.42
C HIS A 37 8.22 -7.31 -7.29
N GLU A 38 8.48 -8.26 -6.40
CA GLU A 38 9.79 -8.90 -6.31
C GLU A 38 9.73 -10.36 -6.80
N ASP A 39 10.85 -10.80 -7.38
CA ASP A 39 11.00 -12.12 -8.03
C ASP A 39 10.92 -13.30 -7.04
N ASP A 40 11.03 -13.04 -5.74
CA ASP A 40 10.93 -14.04 -4.67
C ASP A 40 9.47 -14.44 -4.36
N GLY A 41 8.50 -13.85 -5.06
CA GLY A 41 7.08 -14.08 -4.83
C GLY A 41 6.51 -13.26 -3.66
N SER A 42 7.31 -12.36 -3.07
CA SER A 42 6.86 -11.40 -2.08
C SER A 42 6.22 -10.19 -2.78
N LEU A 43 5.23 -9.60 -2.10
CA LEU A 43 4.69 -8.28 -2.44
C LEU A 43 5.00 -7.36 -1.28
N TRP A 44 5.60 -6.22 -1.59
CA TRP A 44 5.99 -5.22 -0.61
C TRP A 44 5.01 -4.05 -0.66
N LEU A 45 5.00 -3.25 0.41
CA LEU A 45 4.18 -2.03 0.48
C LEU A 45 5.06 -0.85 0.87
N GLN A 46 5.10 0.17 0.01
CA GLN A 46 5.74 1.46 0.28
C GLN A 46 4.68 2.54 0.42
N VAL A 47 4.61 3.20 1.58
CA VAL A 47 3.63 4.26 1.88
C VAL A 47 4.34 5.62 1.96
N ASN A 48 4.06 6.51 1.01
CA ASN A 48 4.59 7.88 1.00
C ASN A 48 3.66 8.85 1.72
N VAL A 49 2.35 8.65 1.59
CA VAL A 49 1.34 9.54 2.17
C VAL A 49 0.26 8.70 2.86
N LYS A 50 -0.09 9.11 4.08
CA LYS A 50 -1.10 8.41 4.89
C LYS A 50 -2.49 8.70 4.36
N SER A 51 -3.21 7.66 3.95
CA SER A 51 -4.62 7.71 3.56
C SER A 51 -5.38 6.60 4.26
N VAL A 52 -6.50 6.95 4.89
CA VAL A 52 -7.41 5.95 5.50
C VAL A 52 -8.07 5.12 4.39
N ASP A 53 -8.41 5.74 3.26
CA ASP A 53 -9.07 5.05 2.15
C ASP A 53 -8.12 4.04 1.49
N LEU A 54 -6.86 4.41 1.28
CA LEU A 54 -5.84 3.46 0.81
C LEU A 54 -5.57 2.36 1.83
N TYR A 55 -5.60 2.66 3.13
CA TYR A 55 -5.48 1.64 4.17
C TYR A 55 -6.62 0.61 4.10
N VAL A 56 -7.87 1.06 3.98
CA VAL A 56 -9.04 0.16 3.84
C VAL A 56 -8.92 -0.66 2.56
N LEU A 57 -8.62 -0.02 1.43
CA LEU A 57 -8.43 -0.70 0.15
C LEU A 57 -7.35 -1.78 0.23
N MET A 58 -6.21 -1.49 0.84
CA MET A 58 -5.13 -2.46 1.02
C MET A 58 -5.53 -3.58 1.98
N ARG A 59 -6.17 -3.27 3.10
CA ARG A 59 -6.65 -4.27 4.06
C ARG A 59 -7.61 -5.25 3.38
N GLU A 60 -8.56 -4.77 2.58
CA GLU A 60 -9.53 -5.61 1.88
C GLU A 60 -8.87 -6.45 0.77
N THR A 61 -8.04 -5.81 -0.07
CA THR A 61 -7.38 -6.45 -1.22
C THR A 61 -6.40 -7.54 -0.79
N LEU A 62 -5.70 -7.32 0.32
CA LEU A 62 -4.66 -8.20 0.83
C LEU A 62 -5.18 -9.18 1.89
N SER A 63 -6.47 -9.09 2.26
CA SER A 63 -7.09 -9.97 3.24
C SER A 63 -6.92 -11.45 2.85
N GLY A 64 -6.46 -12.26 3.82
CA GLY A 64 -6.30 -13.72 3.64
C GLY A 64 -5.02 -14.17 2.92
N LYS A 65 -4.06 -13.28 2.67
CA LYS A 65 -2.76 -13.62 2.05
C LYS A 65 -1.60 -13.21 2.96
N PRO A 66 -0.53 -14.02 3.07
CA PRO A 66 0.65 -13.66 3.83
C PRO A 66 1.47 -12.63 3.06
N PHE A 67 1.58 -11.41 3.59
CA PHE A 67 2.40 -10.33 3.03
C PHE A 67 3.30 -9.74 4.10
N LYS A 68 4.45 -9.23 3.67
CA LYS A 68 5.38 -8.50 4.53
C LYS A 68 5.26 -7.02 4.23
N TYR A 69 5.15 -6.21 5.27
CA TYR A 69 5.07 -4.76 5.13
C TYR A 69 6.32 -4.16 5.77
N PHE A 70 6.87 -3.10 5.17
CA PHE A 70 8.13 -2.54 5.63
C PHE A 70 8.01 -1.03 5.77
N GLU A 71 8.50 -0.50 6.89
CA GLU A 71 8.52 0.93 7.13
C GLU A 71 9.57 1.60 6.25
N ASP A 72 9.19 2.73 5.62
CA ASP A 72 10.07 3.58 4.79
C ASP A 72 10.84 2.82 3.68
N GLY A 73 10.35 1.65 3.27
CA GLY A 73 11.01 0.79 2.27
C GLY A 73 12.24 0.04 2.78
N ASN A 74 12.45 -0.05 4.10
CA ASN A 74 13.56 -0.78 4.69
C ASN A 74 13.21 -2.26 4.95
N ALA A 75 13.87 -3.18 4.24
CA ALA A 75 13.72 -4.62 4.38
C ALA A 75 14.04 -5.20 5.76
N GLU A 76 14.74 -4.45 6.62
CA GLU A 76 15.01 -4.85 8.01
C GLU A 76 13.94 -4.36 9.00
N SER A 77 12.95 -3.61 8.53
CA SER A 77 11.92 -2.96 9.36
C SER A 77 10.53 -3.47 9.01
N GLU A 78 10.33 -4.78 9.16
CA GLU A 78 9.01 -5.40 8.99
C GLU A 78 8.04 -4.88 10.05
N VAL A 79 6.85 -4.47 9.62
CA VAL A 79 5.79 -3.88 10.45
C VAL A 79 4.43 -4.42 10.04
N GLU A 80 3.42 -4.23 10.86
CA GLU A 80 2.03 -4.54 10.50
C GLU A 80 1.45 -3.48 9.52
N LEU A 81 0.39 -3.83 8.78
CA LEU A 81 -0.22 -2.90 7.79
C LEU A 81 -0.68 -1.57 8.42
N ASN A 82 -1.23 -1.61 9.63
CA ASN A 82 -1.65 -0.39 10.35
C ASN A 82 -0.45 0.49 10.76
N GLU A 83 0.68 -0.13 11.10
CA GLU A 83 1.92 0.55 11.44
C GLU A 83 2.55 1.19 10.20
N ALA A 84 2.54 0.50 9.05
CA ALA A 84 3.02 1.05 7.77
C ALA A 84 2.27 2.33 7.36
N PHE A 85 0.96 2.39 7.61
CA PHE A 85 0.18 3.62 7.39
C PHE A 85 0.30 4.65 8.52
N ARG A 86 1.00 4.31 9.63
CA ARG A 86 1.18 5.13 10.83
C ARG A 86 -0.15 5.75 11.31
N LEU A 87 -1.23 4.96 11.24
CA LEU A 87 -2.56 5.32 11.73
C LEU A 87 -2.60 5.08 13.24
N ASN A 88 -1.83 5.84 14.01
CA ASN A 88 -1.95 5.78 15.45
C ASN A 88 -3.35 6.26 15.86
N THR A 89 -4.12 5.37 16.51
CA THR A 89 -5.23 5.69 17.43
C THR A 89 -6.54 6.26 16.88
N LEU A 90 -6.91 6.07 15.60
CA LEU A 90 -8.27 6.42 15.11
C LEU A 90 -9.15 5.23 14.72
N LEU A 91 -8.61 4.01 14.73
CA LEU A 91 -9.35 2.79 14.42
C LEU A 91 -9.17 1.78 15.57
N ASN A 92 -9.65 2.12 16.76
CA ASN A 92 -10.07 1.09 17.70
C ASN A 92 -11.38 0.50 17.14
N PRO A 93 -11.44 -0.79 16.76
CA PRO A 93 -12.73 -1.44 16.65
C PRO A 93 -13.24 -1.69 18.08
N LEU A 94 -14.38 -1.08 18.42
CA LEU A 94 -15.26 -1.62 19.45
C LEU A 94 -15.76 -3.01 19.01
#